data_AF-A0A257X626-F1
#
_entry.id   AF-A0A257X626-F1
#
_cell.length_a   1.000
_cell.length_b   1.000
_cell.length_c   1.000
_cell.angle_alpha   90.00
_cell.angle_beta   90.00
_cell.angle_gamma   90.00
#
_symmetry.space_group_name_H-M   'P 1'
#
loop_
_entity.id
_entity.type
_entity.pdbx_description
1 polymer ?
#
loop_
_entity_poly.entity_id
_entity_poly.type
_entity_poly.pdbx_seq_one_letter_code
_entity_poly.pdbx_strand_id
1 'polypeptide(L)' 'MHADNIQITLIKLKNGSRLLRLTEPETGLALERALNPQRPLVSQKQQLKALFESMLQRADILLPA' A
#
# COMPACT_ATOMS: atom_id res chain seq x y z
N MET A 1 9.88 -7.19 9.24
CA MET A 1 8.99 -6.09 8.81
C MET A 1 7.68 -6.24 9.55
N HIS A 2 7.17 -5.16 10.16
CA HIS A 2 5.93 -5.24 10.95
C HIS A 2 4.71 -4.79 10.13
N ALA A 3 3.94 -5.76 9.63
CA ALA A 3 2.72 -5.51 8.85
C ALA A 3 1.62 -4.76 9.65
N ASP A 4 1.72 -4.74 10.98
CA ASP A 4 0.73 -4.13 11.87
C ASP A 4 0.70 -2.60 11.82
N ASN A 5 1.73 -1.95 11.27
CA ASN A 5 1.88 -0.49 11.26
C ASN A 5 1.86 0.14 9.85
N ILE A 6 1.11 -0.46 8.92
CA ILE A 6 0.99 0.07 7.55
C ILE A 6 0.24 1.41 7.54
N GLN A 7 0.93 2.47 7.13
CA GLN A 7 0.34 3.78 6.88
C GLN A 7 -0.37 3.80 5.53
N ILE A 8 -1.59 4.33 5.48
CA ILE A 8 -2.39 4.42 4.25
C ILE A 8 -2.61 5.89 3.89
N THR A 9 -2.10 6.30 2.74
CA THR A 9 -2.21 7.67 2.23
C THR A 9 -2.98 7.72 0.92
N LEU A 10 -3.89 8.68 0.79
CA LEU A 10 -4.57 9.00 -0.46
C LEU A 10 -3.92 10.24 -1.09
N ILE A 11 -3.28 10.06 -2.25
CA ILE A 11 -2.56 11.12 -2.95
C ILE A 11 -3.43 11.62 -4.10
N LYS A 12 -3.70 12.93 -4.14
CA LYS A 12 -4.37 13.58 -5.29
C LYS A 12 -3.31 14.12 -6.25
N LEU A 13 -3.38 13.70 -7.50
CA LEU A 13 -2.46 14.14 -8.55
C LEU A 13 -2.98 15.42 -9.23
N LYS A 14 -2.07 16.16 -9.87
CA LYS A 14 -2.38 17.42 -10.58
C LYS A 14 -3.42 17.24 -11.70
N ASN A 15 -3.44 16.07 -12.33
CA ASN A 15 -4.40 15.69 -13.37
C ASN A 15 -5.77 15.24 -12.81
N GLY A 16 -6.00 15.38 -11.51
CA GLY A 16 -7.26 15.02 -10.84
C GLY A 16 -7.39 13.54 -10.50
N SER A 17 -6.47 12.68 -10.96
CA SER A 17 -6.46 11.27 -10.56
C SER A 17 -5.99 11.10 -9.11
N ARG A 18 -6.22 9.91 -8.55
CA ARG A 18 -5.89 9.60 -7.16
C ARG A 18 -5.09 8.31 -7.08
N LEU A 19 -4.04 8.31 -6.25
CA LEU A 19 -3.28 7.12 -5.90
C LEU A 19 -3.57 6.73 -4.46
N LEU A 20 -3.65 5.44 -4.22
CA LEU A 20 -3.60 4.86 -2.90
C LEU A 20 -2.17 4.37 -2.65
N ARG A 21 -1.51 4.91 -1.62
CA ARG A 21 -0.18 4.51 -1.16
C ARG A 21 -0.30 3.80 0.18
N LEU A 22 0.33 2.65 0.31
CA LEU A 22 0.59 1.98 1.58
C LEU A 22 2.08 2.06 1.86
N THR A 23 2.46 2.34 3.09
CA THR A 23 3.86 2.48 3.50
C THR A 23 4.08 1.75 4.81
N GLU A 24 5.12 0.93 4.87
CA GLU A 24 5.64 0.37 6.11
C GLU A 24 6.74 1.35 6.61
N PRO A 25 6.53 1.99 7.76
CA PRO A 25 7.34 3.14 8.16
C PRO A 25 8.78 2.81 8.59
N GLU A 26 9.04 1.59 9.06
CA GLU A 26 10.37 1.22 9.56
C GLU A 26 11.37 1.00 8.42
N THR A 27 10.94 0.31 7.37
CA THR A 27 11.77 0.05 6.18
C THR A 27 11.59 1.10 5.09
N GLY A 28 10.52 1.89 5.14
CA GLY A 28 10.14 2.83 4.09
C GLY A 28 9.60 2.16 2.83
N LEU A 29 9.37 0.84 2.84
CA LEU A 29 8.75 0.14 1.72
C LEU A 29 7.36 0.70 1.46
N ALA A 30 7.03 0.92 0.19
CA ALA A 30 5.75 1.45 -0.21
C ALA A 30 5.17 0.75 -1.44
N LEU A 31 3.85 0.61 -1.45
CA LEU A 31 3.09 0.13 -2.59
C LEU A 31 2.05 1.16 -2.99
N GLU A 32 2.04 1.49 -4.28
CA GLU A 32 1.13 2.47 -4.85
C GLU A 32 0.24 1.87 -5.91
N ARG A 33 -1.02 2.31 -5.95
CA ARG A 33 -1.95 1.95 -7.02
C ARG A 33 -2.88 3.11 -7.34
N ALA A 34 -3.06 3.39 -8.62
CA ALA A 34 -4.12 4.29 -9.06
C ALA A 34 -5.49 3.76 -8.64
N LEU A 35 -6.36 4.67 -8.18
CA LEU A 35 -7.74 4.31 -7.85
C LEU A 35 -8.58 4.23 -9.11
N ASN A 36 -9.40 3.19 -9.19
CA ASN A 36 -10.49 3.13 -10.14
C ASN A 36 -11.71 3.87 -9.54
N PRO A 37 -12.20 4.96 -10.16
CA PRO A 37 -13.34 5.73 -9.65
C PRO A 37 -14.66 4.97 -9.70
N GLN A 38 -14.77 3.91 -10.52
CA GLN A 38 -15.97 3.07 -10.63
C GLN A 38 -16.06 1.98 -9.56
N ARG A 39 -15.04 1.86 -8.69
CA ARG A 39 -14.98 0.84 -7.65
C ARG A 39 -15.00 1.47 -6.25
N PRO A 40 -15.63 0.84 -5.24
CA PRO A 40 -15.59 1.33 -3.88
C PRO A 40 -14.17 1.48 -3.34
N LEU A 41 -13.89 2.62 -2.69
CA LEU A 41 -12.57 2.90 -2.09
C LEU A 41 -12.20 1.86 -1.03
N VAL A 42 -13.17 1.41 -0.22
CA VAL A 42 -12.95 0.44 0.86
C VAL A 42 -12.42 -0.88 0.32
N SER A 43 -13.05 -1.43 -0.71
CA SER A 43 -12.61 -2.69 -1.35
C SER A 43 -11.23 -2.54 -1.98
N GLN A 44 -10.95 -1.39 -2.60
CA GLN A 44 -9.62 -1.11 -3.14
C GLN A 44 -8.56 -1.04 -2.03
N LYS A 45 -8.86 -0.40 -0.90
CA LYS A 45 -7.97 -0.35 0.27
C LYS A 45 -7.66 -1.74 0.81
N GLN A 46 -8.70 -2.54 1.06
CA GLN A 46 -8.54 -3.90 1.58
C GLN A 46 -7.69 -4.78 0.65
N GLN A 47 -7.96 -4.74 -0.66
CA GLN A 47 -7.18 -5.51 -1.64
C GLN A 47 -5.72 -5.08 -1.69
N LEU A 48 -5.45 -3.77 -1.65
CA LEU A 48 -4.07 -3.28 -1.69
C LEU A 48 -3.33 -3.60 -0.40
N LYS A 49 -4.01 -3.53 0.75
CA LYS A 49 -3.47 -3.90 2.07
C LYS A 49 -3.07 -5.37 2.11
N ALA A 50 -3.99 -6.28 1.78
CA ALA A 50 -3.70 -7.70 1.75
C ALA A 50 -2.51 -8.05 0.83
N LEU A 51 -2.44 -7.42 -0.36
CA LEU A 51 -1.31 -7.60 -1.27
C LEU A 51 0.00 -7.11 -0.66
N PHE A 52 -0.01 -5.92 -0.04
CA PHE A 52 1.19 -5.34 0.54
C PHE A 52 1.69 -6.15 1.75
N GLU A 53 0.80 -6.60 2.63
CA GLU A 53 1.13 -7.48 3.75
C GLU A 53 1.82 -8.76 3.30
N SER A 54 1.28 -9.44 2.27
CA SER A 54 1.90 -10.64 1.71
C SER A 54 3.28 -10.37 1.09
N MET A 55 3.48 -9.19 0.51
CA MET A 55 4.80 -8.82 -0.04
C MET A 55 5.81 -8.51 1.07
N LEU A 56 5.40 -7.83 2.14
CA LEU A 56 6.28 -7.56 3.30
C LEU A 56 6.71 -8.85 3.98
N GLN A 57 5.78 -9.78 4.21
CA GLN A 57 6.10 -11.11 4.77
C GLN A 57 7.11 -11.88 3.91
N ARG A 58 7.02 -11.73 2.58
CA ARG A 58 7.97 -12.36 1.67
C ARG A 58 9.31 -11.63 1.62
N ALA A 59 9.29 -10.31 1.74
CA ALA A 59 10.50 -9.49 1.75
C ALA A 59 11.35 -9.78 3.01
N ASP A 60 10.72 -10.07 4.15
CA ASP A 60 11.41 -10.54 5.36
C ASP A 60 12.26 -11.80 5.14
N ILE A 61 11.83 -12.67 4.22
CA ILE A 61 12.57 -13.89 3.88
C ILE A 61 13.75 -13.59 2.95
N LEU A 62 13.62 -12.58 2.09
CA LEU A 62 14.54 -12.29 0.99
C LEU A 62 15.58 -11.22 1.31
N LEU A 63 15.26 -10.31 2.23
CA LEU A 63 16.08 -9.19 2.64
C LEU A 63 16.33 -9.34 4.15
N PRO A 64 17.30 -10.19 4.56
CA PRO A 64 17.68 -10.25 5.96
C PRO A 64 18.22 -8.86 6.37
N ALA A 65 17.72 -8.38 7.51
CA ALA A 65 18.02 -7.07 8.08
C ALA A 65 19.52 -6.86 8.35
#